data_AF-A0A7S1Y0T8-F1
#
_entry.id   AF-A0A7S1Y0T8-F1
#
_cell.length_a   1.000
_cell.length_b   1.000
_cell.length_c   1.000
_cell.angle_alpha   90.00
_cell.angle_beta   90.00
_cell.angle_gamma   90.00
#
_symmetry.space_group_name_H-M   'P 1'
#
loop_
_entity.id
_entity.type
_entity.pdbx_description
1 polymer ?
#
loop_
_entity_poly.entity_id
_entity_poly.type
_entity_poly.pdbx_seq_one_letter_code
_entity_poly.pdbx_strand_id
1 'polypeptide(L)'
;AHRFPNAIRKFVAEDVGIINFLKDSPPFDMFRAVAYQLFCAMGFLITRLTGSFCFSLLVSLYPWQWLGPEVGDISPYIARGSPHFTYPYVHAFLDSTTFKMKFTPEVPQLFIYGRQKKFMFHSQRYLKLLEKTPGCSWICYDDSGHWIHETNAAGMAKDVKEFLSSNK
;
A
#
# COMPACT_ATOMS: atom_id res chain seq x y z
N ALA A 1 -16.05 -8.40 -0.66
CA ALA A 1 -17.12 -7.77 -1.47
C ALA A 1 -17.94 -8.80 -2.24
N HIS A 2 -17.36 -9.60 -3.15
CA HIS A 2 -18.13 -10.44 -4.09
C HIS A 2 -19.09 -11.49 -3.49
N ARG A 3 -18.82 -12.01 -2.28
CA ARG A 3 -19.68 -13.04 -1.64
C ARG A 3 -20.94 -12.45 -0.99
N PHE A 4 -20.88 -11.19 -0.55
CA PHE A 4 -21.97 -10.47 0.10
C PHE A 4 -21.91 -8.99 -0.31
N PRO A 5 -22.25 -8.65 -1.57
CA PRO A 5 -22.03 -7.32 -2.12
C PRO A 5 -22.78 -6.23 -1.33
N ASN A 6 -23.98 -6.56 -0.83
CA ASN A 6 -24.84 -5.62 -0.10
C ASN A 6 -24.44 -5.41 1.38
N ALA A 7 -23.47 -6.18 1.91
CA ALA A 7 -23.05 -6.06 3.30
C ALA A 7 -22.08 -4.89 3.53
N ILE A 8 -21.37 -4.48 2.48
CA ILE A 8 -20.45 -3.34 2.53
C ILE A 8 -21.23 -2.13 2.02
N ARG A 9 -21.28 -1.06 2.82
CA ARG A 9 -21.94 0.21 2.43
C ARG A 9 -20.95 1.32 2.10
N LYS A 10 -19.74 1.22 2.64
CA LYS A 10 -18.63 2.16 2.46
C LYS A 10 -17.32 1.41 2.58
N PHE A 11 -16.28 1.94 1.95
CA PHE A 11 -14.95 1.34 1.97
C PHE A 11 -13.89 2.40 2.21
N VAL A 12 -12.87 2.05 3.00
CA VAL A 12 -11.69 2.89 3.19
C VAL A 12 -10.48 2.10 2.70
N ALA A 13 -9.71 2.69 1.80
CA ALA A 13 -8.43 2.16 1.35
C ALA A 13 -7.30 3.05 1.86
N GLU A 14 -6.26 2.42 2.41
CA GLU A 14 -5.04 3.09 2.87
C GLU A 14 -3.89 2.73 1.93
N ASP A 15 -3.24 3.78 1.42
CA ASP A 15 -1.96 3.82 0.73
C ASP A 15 -1.84 3.10 -0.62
N VAL A 16 -2.37 1.89 -0.73
CA VAL A 16 -2.37 1.05 -1.94
C VAL A 16 -3.68 1.24 -2.69
N GLY A 17 -3.60 1.92 -3.83
CA GLY A 17 -4.73 2.17 -4.72
C GLY A 17 -4.57 1.46 -6.05
N ILE A 18 -5.09 2.06 -7.11
CA ILE A 18 -5.02 1.49 -8.45
C ILE A 18 -3.90 2.15 -9.24
N ILE A 19 -2.98 1.32 -9.70
CA ILE A 19 -1.81 1.72 -10.45
C ILE A 19 -1.47 0.70 -11.53
N ASN A 20 -1.13 1.19 -12.71
CA ASN A 20 -0.41 0.41 -13.71
C ASN A 20 0.99 1.00 -13.81
N PHE A 21 1.97 0.39 -13.14
CA PHE A 21 3.34 0.91 -13.08
C PHE A 21 3.98 1.13 -14.47
N LEU A 22 3.57 0.38 -15.50
CA LEU A 22 4.06 0.55 -16.87
C LEU A 22 3.53 1.80 -17.56
N LYS A 23 2.36 2.31 -17.13
CA LYS A 23 1.68 3.45 -17.78
C LYS A 23 1.68 4.70 -16.91
N ASP A 24 1.62 4.51 -15.60
CA ASP A 24 1.30 5.57 -14.63
C ASP A 24 2.54 6.00 -13.82
N SER A 25 3.71 5.40 -14.03
CA SER A 25 4.91 5.65 -13.22
C SER A 25 6.18 5.84 -14.06
N PRO A 26 7.13 6.68 -13.61
CA PRO A 26 8.48 6.70 -14.16
C PRO A 26 9.13 5.30 -14.13
N PRO A 27 9.97 4.93 -15.11
CA PRO A 27 10.62 3.62 -15.16
C PRO A 27 11.39 3.26 -13.88
N PHE A 28 11.99 4.26 -13.23
CA PHE A 28 12.73 4.04 -12.00
C PHE A 28 11.83 3.73 -10.79
N ASP A 29 10.63 4.33 -10.73
CA ASP A 29 9.66 4.02 -9.67
C ASP A 29 9.06 2.63 -9.84
N MET A 30 8.83 2.21 -11.08
CA MET A 30 8.48 0.83 -11.38
C MET A 30 9.60 -0.13 -10.94
N PHE A 31 10.86 0.20 -11.24
CA PHE A 31 12.00 -0.61 -10.80
C PHE A 31 12.06 -0.74 -9.27
N ARG A 32 11.89 0.37 -8.53
CA ARG A 32 11.82 0.35 -7.06
C ARG A 32 10.68 -0.51 -6.56
N ALA A 33 9.48 -0.36 -7.12
CA ALA A 33 8.31 -1.14 -6.74
C ALA A 33 8.55 -2.64 -6.93
N VAL A 34 9.08 -3.05 -8.08
CA VAL A 34 9.38 -4.46 -8.38
C VAL A 34 10.51 -4.99 -7.48
N ALA A 35 11.58 -4.21 -7.28
CA ALA A 35 12.68 -4.60 -6.41
C ALA A 35 12.22 -4.78 -4.95
N TYR A 36 11.32 -3.93 -4.47
CA TYR A 36 10.72 -4.04 -3.15
C TYR A 36 9.83 -5.29 -3.03
N GLN A 37 8.97 -5.54 -4.02
CA GLN A 37 8.11 -6.73 -4.06
C GLN A 37 8.93 -8.03 -4.10
N LEU A 38 9.99 -8.07 -4.90
CA LEU A 38 10.93 -9.21 -4.96
C LEU A 38 11.62 -9.42 -3.63
N PHE A 39 12.10 -8.35 -2.99
CA PHE A 39 12.71 -8.44 -1.66
C PHE A 39 11.73 -9.05 -0.65
N CYS A 40 10.49 -8.56 -0.61
CA CYS A 40 9.45 -9.08 0.27
C CYS A 40 9.13 -10.57 0.01
N ALA A 41 9.01 -10.97 -1.26
CA ALA A 41 8.77 -12.35 -1.66
C ALA A 41 9.93 -13.29 -1.27
N MET A 42 11.17 -12.89 -1.57
CA MET A 42 12.37 -13.63 -1.19
C MET A 42 12.51 -13.72 0.33
N GLY A 43 12.24 -12.62 1.05
CA GLY A 43 12.26 -12.58 2.50
C GLY A 43 11.33 -13.63 3.12
N PHE A 44 10.10 -13.73 2.61
CA PHE A 44 9.17 -14.78 3.05
C PHE A 44 9.73 -16.18 2.79
N LEU A 45 10.15 -16.47 1.55
CA LEU A 45 10.65 -17.80 1.17
C LEU A 45 11.88 -18.22 2.00
N ILE A 46 12.82 -17.31 2.20
CA ILE A 46 14.02 -17.57 3.00
C ILE A 46 13.63 -17.88 4.44
N THR A 47 12.66 -17.17 5.03
CA THR A 47 12.20 -17.52 6.39
C THR A 47 11.53 -18.86 6.51
N ARG A 48 10.97 -19.41 5.43
CA ARG A 48 10.45 -20.79 5.42
C ARG A 48 11.57 -21.83 5.55
N LEU A 49 12.79 -21.48 5.15
CA LEU A 49 13.96 -22.36 5.18
C LEU A 49 14.85 -22.14 6.41
N THR A 50 15.02 -20.88 6.84
CA THR A 50 16.04 -20.49 7.83
C THR A 50 15.47 -19.87 9.11
N GLY A 51 14.15 -19.69 9.20
CA GLY A 51 13.54 -18.86 10.24
C GLY A 51 13.88 -17.37 10.10
N SER A 52 13.61 -16.59 11.15
CA SER A 52 13.67 -15.11 11.10
C SER A 52 15.09 -14.52 11.04
N PHE A 53 16.13 -15.27 11.42
CA PHE A 53 17.50 -14.76 11.50
C PHE A 53 18.01 -14.22 10.15
N CYS A 54 17.93 -15.03 9.09
CA CYS A 54 18.40 -14.58 7.77
C CYS A 54 17.55 -13.45 7.21
N PHE A 55 16.27 -13.35 7.57
CA PHE A 55 15.45 -12.22 7.16
C PHE A 55 15.89 -10.91 7.81
N SER A 56 16.20 -10.92 9.11
CA SER A 56 16.76 -9.73 9.76
C SER A 56 18.05 -9.26 9.09
N LEU A 57 18.92 -10.18 8.69
CA LEU A 57 20.13 -9.85 7.93
C LEU A 57 19.80 -9.26 6.55
N LEU A 58 18.87 -9.85 5.80
CA LEU A 58 18.44 -9.33 4.51
C LEU A 58 17.85 -7.93 4.62
N VAL A 59 17.03 -7.70 5.64
CA VAL A 59 16.47 -6.39 5.97
C VAL A 59 17.60 -5.39 6.24
N SER A 60 18.61 -5.74 7.03
CA SER A 60 19.75 -4.84 7.26
C SER A 60 20.61 -4.55 6.02
N LEU A 61 20.70 -5.49 5.08
CA LEU A 61 21.53 -5.35 3.86
C LEU A 61 20.78 -4.71 2.68
N TYR A 62 19.45 -4.62 2.73
CA TYR A 62 18.68 -4.05 1.64
C TYR A 62 18.91 -2.53 1.53
N PRO A 63 19.11 -1.97 0.31
CA PRO A 63 19.43 -0.55 0.14
C PRO A 63 18.17 0.33 0.24
N TRP A 64 17.61 0.44 1.45
CA TRP A 64 16.37 1.17 1.75
C TRP A 64 16.38 2.61 1.23
N GLN A 65 17.51 3.30 1.35
CA GLN A 65 17.68 4.68 0.88
C GLN A 65 17.41 4.84 -0.63
N TRP A 66 17.56 3.80 -1.44
CA TRP A 66 17.35 3.89 -2.89
C TRP A 66 16.12 3.13 -3.38
N LEU A 67 15.87 1.95 -2.80
CA LEU A 67 14.85 1.01 -3.28
C LEU A 67 13.64 0.88 -2.36
N GLY A 68 13.73 1.37 -1.12
CA GLY A 68 12.61 1.37 -0.18
C GLY A 68 11.48 2.33 -0.60
N PRO A 69 10.24 2.10 -0.14
CA PRO A 69 9.11 2.97 -0.47
C PRO A 69 9.14 4.32 0.26
N GLU A 70 9.74 4.38 1.44
CA GLU A 70 9.78 5.59 2.28
C GLU A 70 11.01 6.45 2.02
N VAL A 71 10.90 7.75 2.30
CA VAL A 71 12.03 8.67 2.34
C VAL A 71 12.83 8.41 3.63
N GLY A 72 14.16 8.33 3.53
CA GLY A 72 15.04 8.02 4.66
C GLY A 72 15.53 6.57 4.71
N ASP A 73 16.02 6.19 5.89
CA ASP A 73 16.58 4.87 6.22
C ASP A 73 15.51 3.79 6.42
N ILE A 74 15.91 2.64 6.96
CA ILE A 74 14.98 1.58 7.33
C ILE A 74 13.91 2.14 8.26
N SER A 75 12.66 1.96 7.85
CA SER A 75 11.55 2.22 8.74
C SER A 75 11.72 1.31 9.98
N PRO A 76 11.71 1.83 11.23
CA PRO A 76 11.75 1.00 12.44
C PRO A 76 10.65 -0.05 12.47
N TYR A 77 9.59 0.13 11.68
CA TYR A 77 8.48 -0.80 11.50
C TYR A 77 8.86 -1.99 10.61
N ILE A 78 9.61 -1.77 9.54
CA ILE A 78 10.15 -2.86 8.71
C ILE A 78 11.13 -3.69 9.53
N ALA A 79 11.95 -3.05 10.36
CA ALA A 79 12.88 -3.75 11.26
C ALA A 79 12.16 -4.61 12.32
N ARG A 80 10.92 -4.24 12.70
CA ARG A 80 10.08 -4.98 13.67
C ARG A 80 9.05 -5.89 13.01
N GLY A 81 8.89 -5.80 11.69
CA GLY A 81 7.88 -6.51 10.93
C GLY A 81 8.17 -8.01 10.85
N SER A 82 7.12 -8.83 10.98
CA SER A 82 7.27 -10.26 10.74
C SER A 82 7.41 -10.51 9.24
N PRO A 83 8.39 -11.33 8.80
CA PRO A 83 8.48 -11.78 7.41
C PRO A 83 7.23 -12.53 6.95
N HIS A 84 6.44 -13.07 7.89
CA HIS A 84 5.18 -13.70 7.55
C HIS A 84 4.19 -12.73 6.92
N PHE A 85 4.28 -11.42 7.16
CA PHE A 85 3.41 -10.44 6.51
C PHE A 85 3.75 -10.19 5.03
N THR A 86 4.90 -10.67 4.56
CA THR A 86 5.33 -10.49 3.16
C THR A 86 4.92 -11.64 2.24
N TYR A 87 4.18 -12.64 2.75
CA TYR A 87 3.65 -13.75 1.97
C TYR A 87 2.79 -13.35 0.74
N PRO A 88 2.01 -12.23 0.74
CA PRO A 88 1.18 -11.90 -0.42
C PRO A 88 2.00 -11.61 -1.67
N TYR A 89 3.26 -11.17 -1.51
CA TYR A 89 4.15 -10.92 -2.64
C TYR A 89 4.57 -12.21 -3.35
N VAL A 90 4.72 -13.34 -2.62
CA VAL A 90 4.93 -14.65 -3.27
C VAL A 90 3.72 -15.03 -4.10
N HIS A 91 2.52 -14.88 -3.56
CA HIS A 91 1.29 -15.16 -4.29
C HIS A 91 1.15 -14.28 -5.53
N ALA A 92 1.55 -13.01 -5.47
CA ALA A 92 1.51 -12.13 -6.62
C ALA A 92 2.44 -12.54 -7.77
N PHE A 93 3.60 -13.12 -7.46
CA PHE A 93 4.50 -13.67 -8.49
C PHE A 93 4.01 -15.00 -9.05
N LEU A 94 3.33 -15.83 -8.23
CA LEU A 94 2.78 -17.12 -8.67
C LEU A 94 1.45 -16.96 -9.42
N ASP A 95 0.64 -16.00 -9.01
CA ASP A 95 -0.66 -15.68 -9.56
C ASP A 95 -0.81 -14.16 -9.69
N SER A 96 -0.70 -13.71 -10.94
CA SER A 96 -0.88 -12.30 -11.32
C SER A 96 -2.26 -11.72 -10.95
N THR A 97 -3.23 -12.55 -10.58
CA THR A 97 -4.56 -12.11 -10.13
C THR A 97 -4.61 -11.71 -8.66
N THR A 98 -3.61 -12.06 -7.85
CA THR A 98 -3.54 -11.77 -6.40
C THR A 98 -3.76 -10.29 -6.08
N PHE A 99 -3.25 -9.39 -6.92
CA PHE A 99 -3.42 -7.93 -6.76
C PHE A 99 -4.36 -7.29 -7.79
N LYS A 100 -5.10 -8.10 -8.59
CA LYS A 100 -6.07 -7.55 -9.54
C LYS A 100 -7.34 -7.13 -8.82
N MET A 101 -7.33 -5.91 -8.30
CA MET A 101 -8.55 -5.23 -7.90
C MET A 101 -9.13 -4.50 -9.12
N LYS A 102 -10.32 -4.89 -9.57
CA LYS A 102 -11.09 -4.08 -10.52
C LYS A 102 -11.68 -2.89 -9.75
N PHE A 103 -11.47 -1.68 -10.24
CA PHE A 103 -12.23 -0.54 -9.74
C PHE A 103 -13.68 -0.67 -10.20
N THR A 104 -14.57 -0.97 -9.27
CA THR A 104 -16.01 -0.88 -9.46
C THR A 104 -16.56 -0.28 -8.18
N PRO A 105 -16.74 1.05 -8.12
CA PRO A 105 -17.29 1.69 -6.94
C PRO A 105 -18.77 1.40 -6.90
N GLU A 106 -19.12 0.23 -6.36
CA GLU A 106 -20.50 -0.12 -6.01
C GLU A 106 -20.94 0.63 -4.74
N VAL A 107 -19.98 1.22 -4.01
CA VAL A 107 -20.17 1.94 -2.76
C VAL A 107 -19.24 3.14 -2.65
N PRO A 108 -19.58 4.18 -1.87
CA PRO A 108 -18.67 5.27 -1.49
C PRO A 108 -17.31 4.76 -0.98
N GLN A 109 -16.23 5.38 -1.44
CA GLN A 109 -14.85 5.04 -1.06
C GLN A 109 -14.06 6.26 -0.59
N LEU A 110 -13.34 6.11 0.52
CA LEU A 110 -12.30 7.05 0.93
C LEU A 110 -10.93 6.41 0.69
N PHE A 111 -10.07 7.08 -0.06
CA PHE A 111 -8.67 6.70 -0.20
C PHE A 111 -7.75 7.63 0.57
N ILE A 112 -6.90 7.10 1.45
CA ILE A 112 -5.98 7.90 2.27
C ILE A 112 -4.55 7.51 1.94
N TYR A 113 -3.66 8.47 1.73
CA TYR A 113 -2.24 8.21 1.47
C TYR A 113 -1.32 9.31 2.02
N GLY A 114 -0.06 8.99 2.30
CA GLY A 114 0.97 9.97 2.67
C GLY A 114 1.80 10.44 1.46
N ARG A 115 2.25 11.70 1.47
CA ARG A 115 3.04 12.28 0.38
C ARG A 115 4.52 11.88 0.41
N GLN A 116 5.10 11.67 1.59
CA GLN A 116 6.55 11.53 1.81
C GLN A 116 7.05 10.12 1.46
N LYS A 117 6.98 9.77 0.17
CA LYS A 117 7.38 8.46 -0.36
C LYS A 117 8.27 8.62 -1.59
N LYS A 118 9.15 7.64 -1.84
CA LYS A 118 9.99 7.62 -3.04
C LYS A 118 9.19 7.29 -4.30
N PHE A 119 8.10 6.56 -4.16
CA PHE A 119 7.14 6.27 -5.23
C PHE A 119 5.74 6.05 -4.65
N MET A 120 4.72 6.21 -5.49
CA MET A 120 3.30 6.05 -5.09
C MET A 120 2.77 4.66 -5.46
N PHE A 121 1.95 4.09 -4.58
CA PHE A 121 1.21 2.84 -4.83
C PHE A 121 -0.20 3.09 -5.43
N HIS A 122 -0.39 4.27 -6.04
CA HIS A 122 -1.60 4.65 -6.74
C HIS A 122 -1.25 5.60 -7.89
N SER A 123 -2.13 5.68 -8.88
CA SER A 123 -1.97 6.58 -10.03
C SER A 123 -2.76 7.88 -9.86
N GLN A 124 -2.34 8.96 -10.53
CA GLN A 124 -3.15 10.17 -10.65
C GLN A 124 -4.50 9.92 -11.34
N ARG A 125 -4.54 8.94 -12.25
CA ARG A 125 -5.78 8.49 -12.89
C ARG A 125 -6.77 7.94 -11.88
N TYR A 126 -6.30 7.20 -10.86
CA TYR A 126 -7.12 6.68 -9.79
C TYR A 126 -7.68 7.80 -8.89
N LEU A 127 -6.87 8.79 -8.51
CA LEU A 127 -7.35 9.94 -7.73
C LEU A 127 -8.46 10.71 -8.47
N LYS A 128 -8.24 11.02 -9.75
CA LYS A 128 -9.24 11.67 -10.61
C LYS A 128 -10.51 10.84 -10.78
N LEU A 129 -10.41 9.52 -10.69
CA LEU A 129 -11.55 8.62 -10.78
C LEU A 129 -12.39 8.66 -9.51
N LEU A 130 -11.76 8.70 -8.34
CA LEU A 130 -12.45 8.90 -7.05
C LEU A 130 -13.19 10.24 -7.03
N GLU A 131 -12.55 11.34 -7.45
CA GLU A 131 -13.17 12.68 -7.51
C GLU A 131 -14.44 12.73 -8.37
N LYS A 132 -14.46 11.95 -9.46
CA LYS A 132 -15.61 11.89 -10.38
C LYS A 132 -16.69 10.92 -9.94
N THR A 133 -16.43 10.10 -8.93
CA THR A 133 -17.36 9.06 -8.48
C THR A 133 -18.18 9.57 -7.30
N PRO A 134 -19.52 9.60 -7.38
CA PRO A 134 -20.36 10.05 -6.27
C PRO A 134 -20.05 9.32 -4.95
N GLY A 135 -19.98 10.08 -3.85
CA GLY A 135 -19.68 9.57 -2.51
C GLY A 135 -18.21 9.19 -2.29
N CYS A 136 -17.36 9.17 -3.33
CA CYS A 136 -15.95 8.87 -3.18
C CYS A 136 -15.10 10.13 -2.93
N SER A 137 -13.98 9.96 -2.26
CA SER A 137 -13.00 11.01 -2.02
C SER A 137 -11.61 10.43 -1.77
N TRP A 138 -10.61 11.30 -1.73
CA TRP A 138 -9.27 10.95 -1.29
C TRP A 138 -8.69 12.04 -0.39
N ILE A 139 -7.76 11.65 0.48
CA ILE A 139 -7.04 12.54 1.41
C ILE A 139 -5.55 12.26 1.32
N CYS A 140 -4.76 13.32 1.17
CA CYS A 140 -3.30 13.28 1.15
C CYS A 140 -2.76 13.91 2.44
N TYR A 141 -1.90 13.19 3.14
CA TYR A 141 -1.16 13.69 4.30
C TYR A 141 0.25 14.12 3.89
N ASP A 142 0.48 15.43 3.84
CA ASP A 142 1.73 16.01 3.30
C ASP A 142 2.98 15.74 4.18
N ASP A 143 2.78 15.51 5.47
CA ASP A 143 3.82 15.22 6.46
C ASP A 143 4.04 13.72 6.71
N SER A 144 3.27 12.86 6.03
CA SER A 144 3.22 11.43 6.30
C SER A 144 3.77 10.58 5.15
N GLY A 145 4.37 9.45 5.50
CA GLY A 145 4.96 8.48 4.58
C GLY A 145 4.03 7.33 4.22
N HIS A 146 4.56 6.10 4.19
CA HIS A 146 3.78 4.88 3.94
C HIS A 146 2.92 4.50 5.15
N TRP A 147 3.41 4.77 6.37
CA TRP A 147 2.75 4.41 7.64
C TRP A 147 2.02 5.60 8.28
N ILE A 148 0.89 6.03 7.71
CA ILE A 148 0.15 7.24 8.16
C ILE A 148 -0.35 7.10 9.59
N HIS A 149 -0.75 5.89 10.00
CA HIS A 149 -1.18 5.62 11.37
C HIS A 149 -0.06 5.79 12.41
N GLU A 150 1.20 5.87 12.01
CA GLU A 150 2.32 6.14 12.92
C GLU A 150 2.62 7.65 13.02
N THR A 151 2.51 8.37 11.91
CA THR A 151 2.84 9.80 11.86
C THR A 151 1.63 10.71 12.14
N ASN A 152 0.42 10.26 11.81
CA ASN A 152 -0.81 11.04 11.93
C ASN A 152 -2.04 10.18 12.27
N ALA A 153 -1.91 9.32 13.29
CA ALA A 153 -2.97 8.42 13.75
C ALA A 153 -4.29 9.14 14.05
N ALA A 154 -4.22 10.27 14.76
CA ALA A 154 -5.38 11.02 15.22
C ALA A 154 -6.13 11.69 14.06
N GLY A 155 -5.39 12.29 13.10
CA GLY A 155 -5.98 12.86 11.90
C GLY A 155 -6.65 11.79 11.06
N MET A 156 -5.94 10.69 10.78
CA MET A 156 -6.49 9.59 9.99
C MET A 156 -7.74 9.00 10.65
N ALA A 157 -7.72 8.75 11.96
CA ALA A 157 -8.89 8.24 12.68
C ALA A 157 -10.08 9.21 12.64
N LYS A 158 -9.84 10.52 12.69
CA LYS A 158 -10.88 11.55 12.57
C LYS A 158 -11.52 11.48 11.18
N ASP A 159 -10.72 11.51 10.12
CA ASP A 159 -11.20 11.54 8.74
C ASP A 159 -11.95 10.26 8.37
N VAL A 160 -11.45 9.10 8.82
CA VAL A 160 -12.14 7.81 8.66
C VAL A 160 -13.50 7.83 9.36
N LYS A 161 -13.58 8.31 10.60
CA LYS A 161 -14.86 8.41 11.33
C LYS A 161 -15.83 9.36 10.65
N GLU A 162 -15.36 10.50 10.15
CA GLU A 162 -16.19 11.49 9.45
C GLU A 162 -16.77 10.89 8.17
N PHE A 163 -15.94 10.21 7.37
CA PHE A 163 -16.39 9.53 6.17
C PHE A 163 -17.42 8.44 6.45
N LEU A 164 -17.16 7.59 7.46
CA LEU A 164 -18.06 6.51 7.84
C LEU A 164 -19.40 7.02 8.41
N SER A 165 -19.40 8.17 9.08
CA SER A 165 -20.60 8.77 9.67
C SER A 165 -21.40 9.64 8.69
N SER A 166 -20.79 10.06 7.58
CA SER A 166 -21.48 10.86 6.58
C SER A 166 -22.65 10.09 5.94
N ASN A 167 -23.69 10.79 5.48
CA ASN A 167 -24.76 10.18 4.68
C ASN A 167 -24.43 10.16 3.17
N LYS A 168 -23.21 10.57 2.80
CA LYS A 168 -22.69 10.50 1.43
C LYS A 168 -22.37 9.06 1.04
#